data_AF-A0A7S3UM06-F1
#
_entry.id   AF-A0A7S3UM06-F1
#
_cell.length_a   1.000
_cell.length_b   1.000
_cell.length_c   1.000
_cell.angle_alpha   90.00
_cell.angle_beta   90.00
_cell.angle_gamma   90.00
#
_symmetry.space_group_name_H-M   'P 1'
#
loop_
_entity.id
_entity.type
_entity.pdbx_description
1 polymer ?
#
loop_
_entity_poly.entity_id
_entity_poly.type
_entity_poly.pdbx_seq_one_letter_code
_entity_poly.pdbx_strand_id
1 'polypeptide(L)'
;FDALDLQNSVLFGNVQAVLRLYENHPKLTDRYFKSTSGPGQRWPDVTVVGEILTEKVAMLLYRDLYYRHVFDKCQTSVKFEDRKESWDNYCGVFDYVMEQIENPGSFRFHLPALWIWDIMDEFIYQFSSYRLHVGNLMSGSKQTTNRELEIKSVKDNPDIFATHIVLRYLHRMIRVSRIHDYLKLVRDGSDPDTLPENPSADHYDALTSETARYFGYFAIMQLMRVHTMLGDYWLALKTVEVLETRSPKALFYKVLGCHISLFYQTGFSYMMMRRYQDAIRAFSSLLQYRNTTRSFGQHGTAQFSEKKQEQIAY
;
A
#
# COMPACT_ATOMS: atom_id res chain seq x y z
N PHE A 1 -15.64 -17.03 -0.71
CA PHE A 1 -15.02 -15.89 -1.42
C PHE A 1 -15.07 -16.30 -2.86
N ASP A 2 -15.95 -15.69 -3.65
CA ASP A 2 -16.15 -16.12 -5.03
C ASP A 2 -15.09 -15.44 -5.87
N ALA A 3 -14.01 -16.18 -6.16
CA ALA A 3 -12.93 -15.70 -7.01
C ALA A 3 -13.45 -15.23 -8.39
N LEU A 4 -14.50 -15.89 -8.88
CA LEU A 4 -15.22 -15.50 -10.08
C LEU A 4 -15.95 -14.15 -9.93
N ASP A 5 -16.51 -13.86 -8.75
CA ASP A 5 -17.15 -12.58 -8.46
C ASP A 5 -16.12 -11.44 -8.34
N LEU A 6 -14.93 -11.73 -7.81
CA LEU A 6 -13.80 -10.78 -7.86
C LEU A 6 -13.41 -10.49 -9.30
N GLN A 7 -13.21 -11.52 -10.13
CA GLN A 7 -12.84 -11.33 -11.53
C GLN A 7 -13.91 -10.54 -12.29
N ASN A 8 -15.19 -10.92 -12.16
CA ASN A 8 -16.28 -10.22 -12.80
C ASN A 8 -16.38 -8.77 -12.31
N SER A 9 -16.28 -8.52 -11.01
CA SER A 9 -16.34 -7.17 -10.45
C SER A 9 -15.20 -6.27 -10.92
N VAL A 10 -14.00 -6.84 -11.07
CA VAL A 10 -12.83 -6.15 -11.64
C VAL A 10 -13.03 -5.90 -13.13
N LEU A 11 -13.56 -6.88 -13.87
CA LEU A 11 -13.82 -6.78 -15.31
C LEU A 11 -14.88 -5.73 -15.65
N PHE A 12 -15.96 -5.68 -14.86
CA PHE A 12 -17.04 -4.71 -15.03
C PHE A 12 -16.74 -3.35 -14.40
N GLY A 13 -15.56 -3.16 -13.78
CA GLY A 13 -15.17 -1.89 -13.15
C GLY A 13 -16.04 -1.49 -11.95
N ASN A 14 -16.68 -2.46 -11.28
CA ASN A 14 -17.59 -2.18 -10.17
C ASN A 14 -16.81 -2.01 -8.85
N VAL A 15 -16.33 -0.80 -8.60
CA VAL A 15 -15.54 -0.43 -7.41
C VAL A 15 -16.27 -0.79 -6.10
N GLN A 16 -17.59 -0.64 -6.03
CA GLN A 16 -18.35 -0.94 -4.81
C GLN A 16 -18.49 -2.44 -4.54
N ALA A 17 -18.62 -3.27 -5.58
CA ALA A 17 -18.62 -4.72 -5.43
C ALA A 17 -17.24 -5.21 -4.97
N VAL A 18 -16.17 -4.69 -5.60
CA VAL A 18 -14.79 -4.98 -5.19
C VAL A 18 -14.53 -4.58 -3.73
N LEU A 19 -14.98 -3.39 -3.32
CA LEU A 19 -14.83 -2.93 -1.93
C LEU A 19 -15.57 -3.85 -0.95
N ARG A 20 -16.80 -4.27 -1.26
CA ARG A 20 -17.57 -5.19 -0.40
C ARG A 20 -16.89 -6.55 -0.27
N LEU A 21 -16.32 -7.08 -1.36
CA LEU A 21 -15.56 -8.33 -1.33
C LEU A 21 -14.31 -8.18 -0.45
N TYR A 22 -13.62 -7.05 -0.56
CA TYR A 22 -12.45 -6.73 0.25
C TYR A 22 -12.77 -6.59 1.75
N GLU A 23 -13.81 -5.83 2.11
CA GLU A 23 -14.23 -5.64 3.51
C GLU A 23 -14.74 -6.93 4.16
N ASN A 24 -15.30 -7.84 3.38
CA ASN A 24 -15.78 -9.14 3.87
C ASN A 24 -14.66 -10.18 3.96
N HIS A 25 -13.50 -9.95 3.33
CA HIS A 25 -12.38 -10.89 3.33
C HIS A 25 -11.89 -11.24 4.75
N PRO A 26 -11.62 -10.28 5.67
CA PRO A 26 -11.20 -10.62 7.04
C PRO A 26 -12.23 -11.46 7.81
N LYS A 27 -13.54 -11.19 7.61
CA LYS A 27 -14.61 -11.95 8.25
C LYS A 27 -14.67 -13.39 7.76
N LEU A 28 -14.42 -13.62 6.47
CA LEU A 28 -14.36 -14.95 5.88
C LEU A 28 -13.11 -15.70 6.34
N THR A 29 -11.97 -15.03 6.37
CA THR A 29 -10.72 -15.57 6.91
C THR A 29 -10.88 -16.01 8.37
N ASP A 30 -11.50 -15.18 9.21
CA ASP A 30 -11.78 -15.52 10.60
C ASP A 30 -12.88 -16.58 10.77
N ARG A 31 -13.72 -16.84 9.76
CA ARG A 31 -14.73 -17.92 9.82
C ARG A 31 -14.17 -19.27 9.44
N TYR A 32 -13.37 -19.33 8.37
CA TYR A 32 -12.94 -20.59 7.76
C TYR A 32 -11.47 -20.94 8.01
N PHE A 33 -10.64 -19.97 8.37
CA PHE A 33 -9.18 -20.13 8.49
C PHE A 33 -8.65 -19.62 9.85
N LYS A 34 -9.41 -19.87 10.92
CA LYS A 34 -8.98 -19.58 12.30
C LYS A 34 -7.75 -20.42 12.67
N SER A 35 -6.70 -19.74 13.13
CA SER A 35 -5.39 -20.29 13.53
C SER A 35 -5.41 -21.30 14.71
N THR A 36 -6.55 -21.84 15.12
CA THR A 36 -6.69 -22.55 16.40
C THR A 36 -6.82 -24.08 16.29
N SER A 37 -6.87 -24.67 15.09
CA SER A 37 -6.95 -26.14 14.98
C SER A 37 -6.25 -26.68 13.73
N GLY A 38 -4.95 -26.97 13.85
CA GLY A 38 -4.13 -27.64 12.82
C GLY A 38 -3.02 -26.77 12.24
N PRO A 39 -2.03 -27.35 11.52
CA PRO A 39 -0.95 -26.59 10.89
C PRO A 39 -1.57 -25.52 10.00
N GLY A 40 -1.24 -24.25 10.28
CA GLY A 40 -1.96 -23.06 9.81
C GLY A 40 -2.55 -23.20 8.42
N GLN A 41 -3.87 -23.31 8.35
CA GLN A 41 -4.59 -23.50 7.10
C GLN A 41 -4.45 -22.21 6.26
N ARG A 42 -3.55 -22.26 5.29
CA ARG A 42 -3.37 -21.20 4.30
C ARG A 42 -4.59 -21.19 3.38
N TRP A 43 -4.87 -20.03 2.80
CA TRP A 43 -5.85 -19.95 1.70
C TRP A 43 -5.41 -20.89 0.56
N PRO A 44 -6.32 -21.33 -0.32
CA PRO A 44 -5.94 -22.07 -1.51
C PRO A 44 -4.92 -21.28 -2.32
N ASP A 45 -3.87 -21.96 -2.77
CA ASP A 45 -2.91 -21.33 -3.68
C ASP A 45 -3.56 -21.04 -5.04
N VAL A 46 -3.00 -20.08 -5.76
CA VAL A 46 -3.52 -19.60 -7.04
C VAL A 46 -3.47 -20.67 -8.12
N THR A 47 -2.59 -21.66 -7.97
CA THR A 47 -2.59 -22.88 -8.80
C THR A 47 -3.92 -23.64 -8.76
N VAL A 48 -4.62 -23.65 -7.62
CA VAL A 48 -5.91 -24.31 -7.44
C VAL A 48 -7.06 -23.45 -7.99
N VAL A 49 -6.92 -22.13 -7.92
CA VAL A 49 -7.95 -21.17 -8.33
C VAL A 49 -7.75 -20.69 -9.78
N GLY A 50 -6.63 -21.02 -10.40
CA GLY A 50 -6.24 -20.59 -11.75
C GLY A 50 -7.14 -21.13 -12.86
N GLU A 51 -7.84 -22.24 -12.62
CA GLU A 51 -8.89 -22.73 -13.55
C GLU A 51 -10.12 -21.81 -13.58
N ILE A 52 -10.36 -21.05 -12.50
CA ILE A 52 -11.49 -20.14 -12.34
C ILE A 52 -11.08 -18.70 -12.67
N LEU A 53 -9.84 -18.32 -12.35
CA LEU A 53 -9.30 -16.98 -12.56
C LEU A 53 -8.54 -16.89 -13.88
N THR A 54 -9.20 -16.42 -14.94
CA THR A 54 -8.58 -16.29 -16.27
C THR A 54 -7.83 -14.97 -16.46
N GLU A 55 -8.20 -13.92 -15.72
CA GLU A 55 -7.63 -12.59 -15.86
C GLU A 55 -6.37 -12.39 -15.00
N LYS A 56 -5.30 -11.88 -15.63
CA LYS A 56 -4.01 -11.63 -14.96
C LYS A 56 -4.14 -10.75 -13.72
N VAL A 57 -4.98 -9.73 -13.79
CA VAL A 57 -5.21 -8.78 -12.68
C VAL A 57 -5.90 -9.45 -11.51
N ALA A 58 -6.92 -10.26 -11.79
CA ALA A 58 -7.67 -10.94 -10.76
C ALA A 58 -6.78 -11.98 -10.05
N MET A 59 -5.90 -12.66 -10.78
CA MET A 59 -4.88 -13.54 -10.20
C MET A 59 -3.92 -12.77 -9.29
N LEU A 60 -3.36 -11.65 -9.74
CA LEU A 60 -2.42 -10.83 -8.94
C LEU A 60 -3.07 -10.27 -7.65
N LEU A 61 -4.33 -9.83 -7.75
CA LEU A 61 -5.10 -9.35 -6.60
C LEU A 61 -5.46 -10.47 -5.63
N TYR A 62 -5.79 -11.66 -6.14
CA TYR A 62 -6.03 -12.83 -5.28
C TYR A 62 -4.76 -13.26 -4.55
N ARG A 63 -3.60 -13.24 -5.24
CA ARG A 63 -2.29 -13.47 -4.61
C ARG A 63 -2.01 -12.47 -3.49
N ASP A 64 -2.33 -11.19 -3.69
CA ASP A 64 -2.18 -10.16 -2.66
C ASP A 64 -3.02 -10.49 -1.40
N LEU A 65 -4.27 -10.93 -1.58
CA LEU A 65 -5.12 -11.36 -0.47
C LEU A 65 -4.58 -12.61 0.24
N TYR A 66 -4.07 -13.57 -0.51
CA TYR A 66 -3.43 -14.77 0.02
C TYR A 66 -2.21 -14.43 0.89
N TYR A 67 -1.25 -13.64 0.37
CA TYR A 67 -0.06 -13.30 1.13
C TYR A 67 -0.39 -12.40 2.33
N ARG A 68 -1.39 -11.50 2.22
CA ARG A 68 -1.85 -10.72 3.37
C ARG A 68 -2.34 -11.63 4.51
N HIS A 69 -3.09 -12.70 4.22
CA HIS A 69 -3.47 -13.70 5.22
C HIS A 69 -2.24 -14.40 5.83
N VAL A 70 -1.28 -14.80 4.99
CA VAL A 70 -0.05 -15.46 5.44
C VAL A 70 0.73 -14.57 6.42
N PHE A 71 0.88 -13.28 6.13
CA PHE A 71 1.59 -12.33 6.99
C PHE A 71 0.79 -11.88 8.22
N ASP A 72 -0.53 -11.86 8.19
CA ASP A 72 -1.34 -11.46 9.35
C ASP A 72 -1.57 -12.61 10.33
N LYS A 73 -1.88 -13.81 9.83
CA LYS A 73 -2.35 -14.94 10.66
C LYS A 73 -1.32 -16.05 10.80
N CYS A 74 -0.33 -16.11 9.90
CA CYS A 74 0.63 -17.21 9.84
C CYS A 74 2.09 -16.76 10.05
N GLN A 75 2.31 -15.66 10.79
CA GLN A 75 3.64 -15.05 11.04
C GLN A 75 4.72 -16.03 11.49
N THR A 76 4.36 -17.02 12.31
CA THR A 76 5.28 -18.04 12.84
C THR A 76 5.71 -19.09 11.80
N SER A 77 5.05 -19.14 10.64
CA SER A 77 5.29 -20.13 9.58
C SER A 77 5.76 -19.53 8.26
N VAL A 78 6.02 -18.22 8.23
CA VAL A 78 6.47 -17.50 7.03
C VAL A 78 7.88 -17.95 6.67
N LYS A 79 8.03 -18.51 5.47
CA LYS A 79 9.33 -18.91 4.92
C LYS A 79 9.93 -17.79 4.06
N PHE A 80 11.23 -17.89 3.78
CA PHE A 80 11.89 -16.98 2.82
C PHE A 80 11.22 -17.01 1.44
N GLU A 81 10.82 -18.19 0.95
CA GLU A 81 10.12 -18.32 -0.34
C GLU A 81 8.80 -17.55 -0.34
N ASP A 82 8.02 -17.59 0.75
CA ASP A 82 6.77 -16.83 0.85
C ASP A 82 7.03 -15.30 0.72
N ARG A 83 8.16 -14.80 1.24
CA ARG A 83 8.57 -13.39 1.10
C ARG A 83 9.00 -13.05 -0.33
N LYS A 84 9.71 -13.96 -0.99
CA LYS A 84 10.13 -13.80 -2.39
C LYS A 84 8.94 -13.76 -3.32
N GLU A 85 8.03 -14.74 -3.22
CA GLU A 85 6.87 -14.80 -4.09
C GLU A 85 5.89 -13.63 -3.82
N SER A 86 5.77 -13.18 -2.57
CA SER A 86 5.01 -11.97 -2.24
C SER A 86 5.63 -10.73 -2.88
N TRP A 87 6.96 -10.60 -2.85
CA TRP A 87 7.68 -9.51 -3.52
C TRP A 87 7.45 -9.53 -5.04
N ASP A 88 7.57 -10.69 -5.66
CA ASP A 88 7.32 -10.86 -7.09
C ASP A 88 5.86 -10.51 -7.44
N ASN A 89 4.91 -10.84 -6.56
CA ASN A 89 3.51 -10.45 -6.73
C ASN A 89 3.32 -8.93 -6.68
N TYR A 90 3.91 -8.24 -5.70
CA TYR A 90 3.84 -6.77 -5.62
C TYR A 90 4.45 -6.11 -6.84
N CYS A 91 5.62 -6.58 -7.29
CA CYS A 91 6.24 -6.11 -8.52
C CYS A 91 5.30 -6.34 -9.73
N GLY A 92 4.69 -7.52 -9.83
CA GLY A 92 3.73 -7.84 -10.89
C GLY A 92 2.47 -6.97 -10.86
N VAL A 93 1.94 -6.65 -9.68
CA VAL A 93 0.82 -5.71 -9.52
C VAL A 93 1.22 -4.32 -9.99
N PHE A 94 2.37 -3.80 -9.56
CA PHE A 94 2.82 -2.46 -9.95
C PHE A 94 3.17 -2.35 -11.42
N ASP A 95 3.85 -3.34 -11.99
CA ASP A 95 4.16 -3.37 -13.41
C ASP A 95 2.89 -3.43 -14.25
N TYR A 96 1.89 -4.24 -13.85
CA TYR A 96 0.59 -4.25 -14.51
C TYR A 96 -0.10 -2.87 -14.43
N VAL A 97 -0.18 -2.27 -13.24
CA VAL A 97 -0.81 -0.95 -13.05
C VAL A 97 -0.11 0.12 -13.88
N MET A 98 1.23 0.13 -13.90
CA MET A 98 2.00 1.09 -14.69
C MET A 98 1.81 0.88 -16.19
N GLU A 99 1.78 -0.37 -16.66
CA GLU A 99 1.53 -0.71 -18.06
C GLU A 99 0.13 -0.24 -18.51
N GLN A 100 -0.90 -0.43 -17.68
CA GLN A 100 -2.26 0.07 -17.97
C GLN A 100 -2.35 1.59 -17.96
N ILE A 101 -1.50 2.28 -17.18
CA ILE A 101 -1.43 3.74 -17.18
C ILE A 101 -0.72 4.26 -18.44
N GLU A 102 0.44 3.69 -18.77
CA GLU A 102 1.26 4.10 -19.92
C GLU A 102 0.58 3.74 -21.26
N ASN A 103 -0.05 2.57 -21.33
CA ASN A 103 -0.76 2.07 -22.51
C ASN A 103 -2.20 1.70 -22.11
N PRO A 104 -3.15 2.64 -22.15
CA PRO A 104 -4.56 2.30 -22.04
C PRO A 104 -4.94 1.34 -23.17
N GLY A 105 -4.97 0.05 -22.87
CA GLY A 105 -5.68 -0.91 -23.69
C GLY A 105 -7.20 -0.66 -23.62
N SER A 106 -7.99 -1.62 -24.11
CA SER A 106 -9.45 -1.58 -23.97
C SER A 106 -9.95 -1.76 -22.53
N PHE A 107 -9.07 -2.10 -21.58
CA PHE A 107 -9.44 -2.46 -20.22
C PHE A 107 -9.27 -1.30 -19.23
N ARG A 108 -10.38 -0.79 -18.70
CA ARG A 108 -10.36 0.26 -17.67
C ARG A 108 -10.42 -0.35 -16.27
N PHE A 109 -9.25 -0.55 -15.68
CA PHE A 109 -9.11 -1.09 -14.33
C PHE A 109 -9.41 -0.05 -13.25
N HIS A 110 -10.44 -0.29 -12.44
CA HIS A 110 -10.81 0.57 -11.32
C HIS A 110 -10.70 -0.18 -9.98
N LEU A 111 -9.89 0.36 -9.06
CA LEU A 111 -9.76 -0.18 -7.70
C LEU A 111 -10.28 0.82 -6.65
N PRO A 112 -10.83 0.32 -5.54
CA PRO A 112 -11.15 1.16 -4.39
C PRO A 112 -9.89 1.77 -3.78
N ALA A 113 -9.97 3.05 -3.39
CA ALA A 113 -8.86 3.78 -2.75
C ALA A 113 -8.30 3.07 -1.50
N LEU A 114 -9.17 2.42 -0.71
CA LEU A 114 -8.77 1.65 0.47
C LEU A 114 -7.82 0.49 0.12
N TRP A 115 -8.16 -0.29 -0.91
CA TRP A 115 -7.34 -1.44 -1.29
C TRP A 115 -6.02 -1.00 -1.92
N ILE A 116 -6.02 0.07 -2.73
CA ILE A 116 -4.78 0.65 -3.26
C ILE A 116 -3.87 1.09 -2.10
N TRP A 117 -4.42 1.79 -1.11
CA TRP A 117 -3.67 2.18 0.08
C TRP A 117 -3.09 0.96 0.80
N ASP A 118 -3.89 -0.08 1.04
CA ASP A 118 -3.42 -1.27 1.76
C ASP A 118 -2.35 -2.06 0.99
N ILE A 119 -2.41 -2.12 -0.34
CA ILE A 119 -1.34 -2.73 -1.17
C ILE A 119 -0.04 -1.91 -1.02
N MET A 120 -0.15 -0.59 -1.11
CA MET A 120 0.99 0.34 -1.02
C MET A 120 1.62 0.37 0.38
N ASP A 121 0.79 0.33 1.42
CA ASP A 121 1.21 0.28 2.81
C ASP A 121 1.90 -1.05 3.13
N GLU A 122 1.30 -2.16 2.70
CA GLU A 122 1.84 -3.49 2.93
C GLU A 122 3.17 -3.69 2.20
N PHE A 123 3.32 -3.19 0.97
CA PHE A 123 4.58 -3.24 0.22
C PHE A 123 5.75 -2.62 1.00
N ILE A 124 5.55 -1.42 1.57
CA ILE A 124 6.58 -0.73 2.37
C ILE A 124 6.76 -1.40 3.73
N TYR A 125 5.68 -1.90 4.33
CA TYR A 125 5.77 -2.68 5.57
C TYR A 125 6.64 -3.92 5.38
N GLN A 126 6.40 -4.71 4.32
CA GLN A 126 7.20 -5.91 4.01
C GLN A 126 8.67 -5.56 3.73
N PHE A 127 8.94 -4.45 3.04
CA PHE A 127 10.30 -3.93 2.89
C PHE A 127 10.96 -3.67 4.26
N SER A 128 10.30 -2.93 5.15
CA SER A 128 10.85 -2.61 6.49
C SER A 128 11.03 -3.85 7.37
N SER A 129 10.04 -4.76 7.37
CA SER A 129 10.06 -6.03 8.09
C SER A 129 11.19 -6.93 7.60
N TYR A 130 11.40 -7.02 6.28
CA TYR A 130 12.50 -7.78 5.71
C TYR A 130 13.87 -7.20 6.10
N ARG A 131 14.02 -5.87 6.05
CA ARG A 131 15.27 -5.22 6.48
C ARG A 131 15.59 -5.47 7.95
N LEU A 132 14.59 -5.39 8.82
CA LEU A 132 14.74 -5.72 10.24
C LEU A 132 15.12 -7.19 10.43
N HIS A 133 14.44 -8.09 9.71
CA HIS A 133 14.72 -9.53 9.76
C HIS A 133 16.15 -9.84 9.31
N VAL A 134 16.61 -9.29 8.19
CA VAL A 134 18.00 -9.42 7.71
C VAL A 134 18.98 -8.85 8.73
N GLY A 135 18.69 -7.69 9.33
CA GLY A 135 19.53 -7.12 10.40
C GLY A 135 19.68 -8.05 11.61
N ASN A 136 18.57 -8.63 12.07
CA ASN A 136 18.56 -9.61 13.17
C ASN A 136 19.29 -10.91 12.78
N LEU A 137 19.09 -11.39 11.55
CA LEU A 137 19.78 -12.55 10.98
C LEU A 137 21.29 -12.34 10.85
N MET A 138 21.78 -11.11 10.71
CA MET A 138 23.21 -10.80 10.62
C MET A 138 23.84 -10.54 12.00
N SER A 139 23.08 -10.00 12.95
CA SER A 139 23.56 -9.62 14.30
C SER A 139 23.54 -10.76 15.34
N GLY A 140 22.61 -11.72 15.23
CA GLY A 140 22.45 -12.76 16.25
C GLY A 140 23.68 -13.68 16.42
N SER A 141 24.07 -13.96 17.66
CA SER A 141 25.29 -14.74 17.99
C SER A 141 25.13 -16.27 17.89
N LYS A 142 23.92 -16.83 17.79
CA LYS A 142 23.69 -18.28 17.75
C LYS A 142 23.49 -18.82 16.32
N GLN A 143 24.43 -19.63 15.85
CA GLN A 143 24.34 -20.35 14.57
C GLN A 143 23.49 -21.61 14.72
N THR A 144 22.38 -21.66 14.01
CA THR A 144 21.56 -22.86 13.80
C THR A 144 21.60 -23.17 12.31
N THR A 145 21.64 -24.44 11.90
CA THR A 145 21.74 -24.87 10.49
C THR A 145 20.68 -24.22 9.58
N ASN A 146 19.45 -24.03 10.07
CA ASN A 146 18.39 -23.34 9.32
C ASN A 146 18.71 -21.87 9.05
N ARG A 147 19.41 -21.19 9.96
CA ARG A 147 19.79 -19.79 9.83
C ARG A 147 20.87 -19.59 8.76
N GLU A 148 21.80 -20.54 8.64
CA GLU A 148 22.85 -20.48 7.61
C GLU A 148 22.28 -20.67 6.20
N LEU A 149 21.28 -21.55 6.05
CA LEU A 149 20.54 -21.74 4.79
C LEU A 149 19.75 -20.48 4.41
N GLU A 150 19.11 -19.81 5.38
CA GLU A 150 18.43 -18.54 5.14
C GLU A 150 19.41 -17.42 4.77
N ILE A 151 20.55 -17.31 5.47
CA ILE A 151 21.60 -16.34 5.14
C ILE A 151 22.14 -16.58 3.72
N LYS A 152 22.33 -17.84 3.31
CA LYS A 152 22.74 -18.18 1.95
C LYS A 152 21.68 -17.76 0.94
N SER A 153 20.41 -18.07 1.20
CA SER A 153 19.28 -17.70 0.32
C SER A 153 19.13 -16.18 0.17
N VAL A 154 19.35 -15.42 1.24
CA VAL A 154 19.37 -13.94 1.23
C VAL A 154 20.54 -13.41 0.42
N LYS A 155 21.73 -14.01 0.54
CA LYS A 155 22.91 -13.62 -0.26
C LYS A 155 22.76 -13.95 -1.74
N ASP A 156 22.11 -15.06 -2.06
CA ASP A 156 21.87 -15.50 -3.43
C ASP A 156 20.83 -14.62 -4.15
N ASN A 157 19.99 -13.88 -3.39
CA ASN A 157 18.95 -13.01 -3.94
C ASN A 157 19.04 -11.56 -3.38
N PRO A 158 20.08 -10.79 -3.75
CA PRO A 158 20.30 -9.43 -3.22
C PRO A 158 19.25 -8.41 -3.69
N ASP A 159 18.52 -8.71 -4.77
CA ASP A 159 17.55 -7.81 -5.39
C ASP A 159 16.20 -7.80 -4.65
N ILE A 160 15.91 -8.85 -3.87
CA ILE A 160 14.67 -8.96 -3.11
C ILE A 160 14.61 -7.85 -2.05
N PHE A 161 13.57 -7.01 -2.12
CA PHE A 161 13.39 -5.82 -1.27
C PHE A 161 14.59 -4.87 -1.29
N ALA A 162 15.32 -4.78 -2.40
CA ALA A 162 16.41 -3.83 -2.52
C ALA A 162 15.88 -2.38 -2.53
N THR A 163 16.53 -1.50 -1.75
CA THR A 163 16.04 -0.12 -1.54
C THR A 163 15.97 0.66 -2.85
N HIS A 164 16.94 0.47 -3.74
CA HIS A 164 16.97 1.12 -5.04
C HIS A 164 15.81 0.67 -5.94
N ILE A 165 15.36 -0.58 -5.83
CA ILE A 165 14.21 -1.10 -6.58
C ILE A 165 12.91 -0.50 -6.03
N VAL A 166 12.75 -0.47 -4.70
CA VAL A 166 11.60 0.17 -4.04
C VAL A 166 11.48 1.64 -4.45
N LEU A 167 12.57 2.40 -4.37
CA LEU A 167 12.60 3.80 -4.82
C LEU A 167 12.30 3.93 -6.31
N ARG A 168 12.83 3.05 -7.15
CA ARG A 168 12.56 3.04 -8.60
C ARG A 168 11.08 2.85 -8.89
N TYR A 169 10.40 1.90 -8.24
CA TYR A 169 8.96 1.69 -8.40
C TYR A 169 8.16 2.92 -7.95
N LEU A 170 8.47 3.49 -6.79
CA LEU A 170 7.79 4.68 -6.29
C LEU A 170 7.98 5.89 -7.23
N HIS A 171 9.21 6.17 -7.66
CA HIS A 171 9.48 7.26 -8.60
C HIS A 171 8.86 7.02 -9.98
N ARG A 172 8.90 5.78 -10.50
CA ARG A 172 8.26 5.45 -11.78
C ARG A 172 6.75 5.69 -11.68
N MET A 173 6.10 5.23 -10.61
CA MET A 173 4.66 5.42 -10.43
C MET A 173 4.25 6.90 -10.33
N ILE A 174 5.07 7.74 -9.68
CA ILE A 174 4.85 9.20 -9.64
C ILE A 174 4.97 9.82 -11.04
N ARG A 175 5.95 9.39 -11.85
CA ARG A 175 6.14 9.87 -13.22
C ARG A 175 4.99 9.45 -14.14
N VAL A 176 4.63 8.17 -14.05
CA VAL A 176 3.60 7.52 -14.87
C VAL A 176 2.22 8.11 -14.56
N SER A 177 1.90 8.34 -13.29
CA SER A 177 0.64 8.99 -12.91
C SER A 177 0.55 10.47 -13.27
N ARG A 178 1.67 11.18 -13.51
CA ARG A 178 1.71 12.65 -13.71
C ARG A 178 0.99 13.45 -12.62
N ILE A 179 0.98 12.91 -11.39
CA ILE A 179 0.28 13.49 -10.24
C ILE A 179 0.76 14.91 -9.90
N HIS A 180 2.04 15.23 -10.15
CA HIS A 180 2.58 16.57 -9.91
C HIS A 180 1.87 17.64 -10.74
N ASP A 181 1.45 17.33 -11.96
CA ASP A 181 0.79 18.31 -12.83
C ASP A 181 -0.68 18.47 -12.43
N TYR A 182 -1.33 17.38 -12.02
CA TYR A 182 -2.65 17.43 -11.38
C TYR A 182 -2.65 18.30 -10.11
N LEU A 183 -1.66 18.13 -9.23
CA LEU A 183 -1.58 18.90 -7.98
C LEU A 183 -1.28 20.40 -8.24
N LYS A 184 -0.51 20.74 -9.28
CA LYS A 184 -0.32 22.14 -9.69
C LYS A 184 -1.62 22.76 -10.20
N LEU A 185 -2.38 22.04 -11.04
CA LEU A 185 -3.66 22.51 -11.56
C LEU A 185 -4.67 22.79 -10.44
N VAL A 186 -4.74 21.90 -9.45
CA VAL A 186 -5.58 22.09 -8.26
C VAL A 186 -5.15 23.32 -7.45
N ARG A 187 -3.84 23.54 -7.27
CA ARG A 187 -3.30 24.70 -6.57
C ARG A 187 -3.64 26.02 -7.26
N ASP A 188 -3.62 26.02 -8.59
CA ASP A 188 -3.90 27.21 -9.39
C ASP A 188 -5.41 27.53 -9.46
N GLY A 189 -6.25 26.79 -8.72
CA GLY A 189 -7.68 27.05 -8.56
C GLY A 189 -8.55 26.59 -9.74
N SER A 190 -7.95 25.87 -10.69
CA SER A 190 -8.68 25.25 -11.80
C SER A 190 -9.30 23.94 -11.31
N ASP A 191 -10.63 23.82 -11.34
CA ASP A 191 -11.27 22.55 -10.98
C ASP A 191 -10.89 21.49 -12.03
N PRO A 192 -10.24 20.38 -11.65
CA PRO A 192 -9.78 19.36 -12.59
C PRO A 192 -10.91 18.66 -13.35
N ASP A 193 -12.15 18.73 -12.84
CA ASP A 193 -13.37 18.23 -13.49
C ASP A 193 -13.94 19.19 -14.56
N THR A 194 -13.42 20.42 -14.66
CA THR A 194 -13.83 21.43 -15.68
C THR A 194 -12.87 21.52 -16.87
N LEU A 195 -11.73 20.83 -16.80
CA LEU A 195 -10.92 20.62 -18.00
C LEU A 195 -11.75 19.72 -18.92
N PRO A 196 -11.99 20.13 -20.18
CA PRO A 196 -12.71 19.28 -21.11
C PRO A 196 -12.03 17.93 -21.12
N GLU A 197 -12.81 16.84 -21.07
CA GLU A 197 -12.36 15.54 -21.54
C GLU A 197 -11.75 15.77 -22.92
N ASN A 198 -10.45 15.99 -23.00
CA ASN A 198 -9.81 16.26 -24.26
C ASN A 198 -10.03 15.00 -25.10
N PRO A 199 -10.69 15.08 -26.27
CA PRO A 199 -11.05 13.92 -27.07
C PRO A 199 -9.85 13.15 -27.64
N SER A 200 -8.63 13.61 -27.38
CA SER A 200 -7.36 12.92 -27.61
C SER A 200 -6.98 12.05 -26.39
N ALA A 201 -7.91 11.23 -25.91
CA ALA A 201 -7.82 10.45 -24.69
C ALA A 201 -7.14 9.08 -24.91
N ASP A 202 -5.95 9.07 -25.52
CA ASP A 202 -5.12 7.87 -25.70
C ASP A 202 -4.16 7.62 -24.51
N HIS A 203 -4.32 8.34 -23.39
CA HIS A 203 -3.48 8.21 -22.18
C HIS A 203 -4.31 8.06 -20.90
N TYR A 204 -4.05 7.04 -20.09
CA TYR A 204 -4.76 6.76 -18.83
C TYR A 204 -4.13 7.52 -17.67
N ASP A 205 -4.08 8.85 -17.77
CA ASP A 205 -3.35 9.68 -16.80
C ASP A 205 -4.17 9.94 -15.51
N ALA A 206 -3.54 10.49 -14.45
CA ALA A 206 -4.23 10.95 -13.25
C ALA A 206 -5.29 12.04 -13.52
N LEU A 207 -5.33 12.61 -14.72
CA LEU A 207 -6.39 13.52 -15.13
C LEU A 207 -7.67 12.77 -15.54
N THR A 208 -7.55 11.52 -16.00
CA THR A 208 -8.65 10.75 -16.60
C THR A 208 -9.16 9.66 -15.67
N SER A 209 -8.29 9.04 -14.86
CA SER A 209 -8.68 7.95 -13.95
C SER A 209 -8.50 8.28 -12.47
N GLU A 210 -9.52 8.00 -11.67
CA GLU A 210 -9.43 8.01 -10.20
C GLU A 210 -8.37 7.03 -9.67
N THR A 211 -8.21 5.86 -10.29
CA THR A 211 -7.27 4.84 -9.81
C THR A 211 -5.82 5.30 -9.98
N ALA A 212 -5.48 5.89 -11.14
CA ALA A 212 -4.17 6.49 -11.38
C ALA A 212 -3.86 7.64 -10.41
N ARG A 213 -4.87 8.47 -10.08
CA ARG A 213 -4.76 9.52 -9.04
C ARG A 213 -4.37 8.95 -7.68
N TYR A 214 -5.07 7.90 -7.23
CA TYR A 214 -4.78 7.28 -5.93
C TYR A 214 -3.39 6.65 -5.90
N PHE A 215 -2.99 5.90 -6.94
CA PHE A 215 -1.64 5.32 -7.00
C PHE A 215 -0.54 6.39 -6.99
N GLY A 216 -0.68 7.47 -7.76
CA GLY A 216 0.28 8.58 -7.75
C GLY A 216 0.36 9.30 -6.41
N TYR A 217 -0.80 9.59 -5.81
CA TYR A 217 -0.87 10.26 -4.51
C TYR A 217 -0.26 9.40 -3.38
N PHE A 218 -0.65 8.11 -3.32
CA PHE A 218 -0.10 7.19 -2.34
C PHE A 218 1.38 6.85 -2.62
N ALA A 219 1.86 6.95 -3.85
CA ALA A 219 3.29 6.82 -4.14
C ALA A 219 4.12 7.94 -3.50
N ILE A 220 3.66 9.19 -3.55
CA ILE A 220 4.34 10.32 -2.89
C ILE A 220 4.38 10.10 -1.37
N MET A 221 3.25 9.67 -0.79
CA MET A 221 3.11 9.32 0.62
C MET A 221 4.11 8.23 1.06
N GLN A 222 4.19 7.14 0.30
CA GLN A 222 5.10 6.05 0.59
C GLN A 222 6.56 6.43 0.34
N LEU A 223 6.83 7.29 -0.64
CA LEU A 223 8.17 7.82 -0.90
C LEU A 223 8.68 8.65 0.30
N MET A 224 7.82 9.48 0.89
CA MET A 224 8.14 10.18 2.13
C MET A 224 8.54 9.18 3.23
N ARG A 225 7.73 8.15 3.45
CA ARG A 225 8.00 7.13 4.48
C ARG A 225 9.33 6.43 4.28
N VAL A 226 9.69 6.10 3.04
CA VAL A 226 10.99 5.50 2.72
C VAL A 226 12.13 6.47 3.02
N HIS A 227 12.00 7.77 2.68
CA HIS A 227 13.02 8.77 3.04
C HIS A 227 13.18 8.93 4.55
N THR A 228 12.09 8.91 5.32
CA THR A 228 12.13 8.90 6.78
C THR A 228 12.86 7.66 7.33
N MET A 229 12.62 6.48 6.76
CA MET A 229 13.33 5.25 7.13
C MET A 229 14.84 5.30 6.79
N LEU A 230 15.20 6.00 5.72
CA LEU A 230 16.59 6.23 5.32
C LEU A 230 17.30 7.29 6.17
N GLY A 231 16.54 8.08 6.94
CA GLY A 231 17.07 9.17 7.76
C GLY A 231 17.27 10.50 7.01
N ASP A 232 16.84 10.61 5.75
CA ASP A 232 16.83 11.88 5.01
C ASP A 232 15.50 12.60 5.22
N TYR A 233 15.40 13.26 6.37
CA TYR A 233 14.19 13.98 6.77
C TYR A 233 13.93 15.23 5.91
N TRP A 234 14.96 15.81 5.31
CA TRP A 234 14.81 17.01 4.49
C TRP A 234 14.18 16.69 3.16
N LEU A 235 14.65 15.64 2.51
CA LEU A 235 14.02 15.15 1.30
C LEU A 235 12.59 14.67 1.58
N ALA A 236 12.36 13.98 2.71
CA ALA A 236 11.01 13.57 3.13
C ALA A 236 10.04 14.75 3.21
N LEU A 237 10.40 15.84 3.90
CA LEU A 237 9.54 17.03 3.98
C LEU A 237 9.32 17.68 2.61
N LYS A 238 10.37 17.79 1.80
CA LYS A 238 10.26 18.34 0.45
C LYS A 238 9.31 17.53 -0.45
N THR A 239 9.25 16.21 -0.30
CA THR A 239 8.27 15.39 -1.03
C THR A 239 6.82 15.66 -0.60
N VAL A 240 6.60 16.01 0.67
CA VAL A 240 5.27 16.35 1.20
C VAL A 240 4.86 17.79 0.94
N GLU A 241 5.79 18.73 0.75
CA GLU A 241 5.45 20.11 0.36
C GLU A 241 4.63 20.17 -0.94
N VAL A 242 4.80 19.19 -1.83
CA VAL A 242 3.98 19.02 -3.04
C VAL A 242 2.53 18.67 -2.70
N LEU A 243 2.31 17.96 -1.59
CA LEU A 243 0.99 17.59 -1.10
C LEU A 243 0.42 18.76 -0.29
N GLU A 244 -0.57 19.46 -0.84
CA GLU A 244 -1.25 20.50 -0.10
C GLU A 244 -2.01 19.93 1.10
N THR A 245 -1.44 20.06 2.31
CA THR A 245 -2.06 19.62 3.56
C THR A 245 -3.19 20.54 4.02
N ARG A 246 -3.43 21.64 3.29
CA ARG A 246 -4.33 22.74 3.67
C ARG A 246 -5.65 22.75 2.89
N SER A 247 -5.77 22.00 1.80
CA SER A 247 -6.99 21.98 0.99
C SER A 247 -7.98 20.91 1.51
N PRO A 248 -9.26 21.27 1.75
CA PRO A 248 -10.28 20.35 2.24
C PRO A 248 -10.72 19.29 1.20
N LYS A 249 -10.26 19.41 -0.06
CA LYS A 249 -10.50 18.45 -1.15
C LYS A 249 -9.41 17.37 -1.26
N ALA A 250 -8.44 17.35 -0.37
CA ALA A 250 -7.30 16.45 -0.51
C ALA A 250 -7.73 14.98 -0.34
N LEU A 251 -7.29 14.14 -1.28
CA LEU A 251 -7.67 12.72 -1.39
C LEU A 251 -7.36 11.90 -0.13
N PHE A 252 -6.48 12.41 0.75
CA PHE A 252 -6.15 11.79 2.04
C PHE A 252 -7.35 11.70 3.00
N TYR A 253 -8.38 12.54 2.87
CA TYR A 253 -9.56 12.48 3.75
C TYR A 253 -10.42 11.25 3.52
N LYS A 254 -10.31 10.59 2.35
CA LYS A 254 -11.08 9.38 2.03
C LYS A 254 -10.59 8.14 2.79
N VAL A 255 -9.31 8.10 3.19
CA VAL A 255 -8.71 6.96 3.90
C VAL A 255 -8.07 7.44 5.20
N LEU A 256 -8.71 7.10 6.33
CA LEU A 256 -8.26 7.44 7.68
C LEU A 256 -6.79 7.04 7.94
N GLY A 257 -6.39 5.86 7.48
CA GLY A 257 -5.02 5.36 7.62
C GLY A 257 -3.98 6.24 6.93
N CYS A 258 -4.28 6.76 5.74
CA CYS A 258 -3.37 7.64 4.99
C CYS A 258 -3.12 8.96 5.73
N HIS A 259 -4.18 9.55 6.27
CA HIS A 259 -4.08 10.82 6.99
C HIS A 259 -3.23 10.70 8.27
N ILE A 260 -3.43 9.61 9.01
CA ILE A 260 -2.65 9.33 10.22
C ILE A 260 -1.18 9.14 9.87
N SER A 261 -0.88 8.31 8.88
CA SER A 261 0.49 8.06 8.44
C SER A 261 1.18 9.33 7.94
N LEU A 262 0.50 10.19 7.19
CA LEU A 262 1.06 11.47 6.72
C LEU A 262 1.50 12.36 7.88
N PHE A 263 0.58 12.65 8.79
CA PHE A 263 0.90 13.57 9.88
C PHE A 263 1.90 12.99 10.86
N TYR A 264 1.86 11.67 11.09
CA TYR A 264 2.85 11.00 11.92
C TYR A 264 4.26 11.12 11.31
N GLN A 265 4.43 10.77 10.04
CA GLN A 265 5.74 10.83 9.36
C GLN A 265 6.24 12.28 9.20
N THR A 266 5.32 13.23 8.95
CA THR A 266 5.63 14.67 8.90
C THR A 266 6.07 15.20 10.26
N GLY A 267 5.31 14.92 11.31
CA GLY A 267 5.63 15.33 12.68
C GLY A 267 6.95 14.73 13.18
N PHE A 268 7.19 13.46 12.86
CA PHE A 268 8.46 12.79 13.15
C PHE A 268 9.63 13.44 12.42
N SER A 269 9.47 13.75 11.14
CA SER A 269 10.51 14.44 10.35
C SER A 269 10.82 15.84 10.93
N TYR A 270 9.80 16.60 11.35
CA TYR A 270 10.01 17.89 12.03
C TYR A 270 10.71 17.75 13.39
N MET A 271 10.41 16.69 14.15
CA MET A 271 11.07 16.40 15.41
C MET A 271 12.57 16.11 15.20
N MET A 272 12.91 15.32 14.18
CA MET A 272 14.30 15.00 13.84
C MET A 272 15.08 16.22 13.34
N MET A 273 14.40 17.19 12.73
CA MET A 273 14.97 18.50 12.37
C MET A 273 15.03 19.51 13.51
N ARG A 274 14.62 19.16 14.73
CA ARG A 274 14.53 20.06 15.90
C ARG A 274 13.54 21.22 15.73
N ARG A 275 12.60 21.13 14.77
CA ARG A 275 11.51 22.11 14.57
C ARG A 275 10.30 21.72 15.41
N TYR A 276 10.44 21.77 16.73
CA TYR A 276 9.42 21.27 17.66
C TYR A 276 8.10 22.03 17.58
N GLN A 277 8.11 23.34 17.29
CA GLN A 277 6.89 24.13 17.15
C GLN A 277 6.00 23.63 16.01
N ASP A 278 6.60 23.29 14.88
CA ASP A 278 5.86 22.77 13.72
C ASP A 278 5.44 21.31 13.94
N ALA A 279 6.27 20.51 14.62
CA ALA A 279 5.91 19.16 15.03
C ALA A 279 4.67 19.14 15.95
N ILE A 280 4.59 20.05 16.92
CA ILE A 280 3.43 20.17 17.83
C ILE A 280 2.16 20.50 17.05
N ARG A 281 2.23 21.38 16.05
CA ARG A 281 1.09 21.71 15.17
C ARG A 281 0.63 20.50 14.37
N ALA A 282 1.57 19.76 13.76
CA ALA A 282 1.27 18.55 13.00
C ALA A 282 0.59 17.49 13.88
N PHE A 283 1.14 17.18 15.05
CA PHE A 283 0.53 16.21 15.97
C PHE A 283 -0.80 16.69 16.56
N SER A 284 -0.95 17.99 16.81
CA SER A 284 -2.22 18.56 17.28
C SER A 284 -3.33 18.42 16.23
N SER A 285 -3.01 18.64 14.95
CA SER A 285 -3.96 18.42 13.86
C SER A 285 -4.38 16.95 13.73
N LEU A 286 -3.42 16.02 13.89
CA LEU A 286 -3.69 14.59 13.92
C LEU A 286 -4.62 14.19 15.08
N LEU A 287 -4.37 14.72 16.28
CA LEU A 287 -5.20 14.44 17.46
C LEU A 287 -6.62 15.00 17.32
N GLN A 288 -6.76 16.20 16.78
CA GLN A 288 -8.08 16.78 16.49
C GLN A 288 -8.86 15.89 15.53
N TYR A 289 -8.23 15.46 14.44
CA TYR A 289 -8.87 14.55 13.48
C TYR A 289 -9.24 13.20 14.10
N ARG A 290 -8.39 12.62 14.95
CA ARG A 290 -8.71 11.37 15.68
C ARG A 290 -9.89 11.55 16.62
N ASN A 291 -9.98 12.68 17.32
CA ASN A 291 -11.08 12.95 18.25
C ASN A 291 -12.41 13.15 17.50
N THR A 292 -12.38 13.86 16.38
CA THR A 292 -13.54 13.99 15.49
C THR A 292 -13.99 12.62 14.97
N THR A 293 -13.07 11.81 14.46
CA THR A 293 -13.40 10.46 13.93
C THR A 293 -13.84 9.47 15.01
N ARG A 294 -13.31 9.53 16.24
CA ARG A 294 -13.81 8.73 17.37
C ARG A 294 -15.24 9.08 17.77
N SER A 295 -15.64 10.34 17.65
CA SER A 295 -17.04 10.74 17.85
C SER A 295 -17.98 10.16 16.78
N PHE A 296 -17.48 9.90 15.57
CA PHE A 296 -18.24 9.25 14.49
C PHE A 296 -18.12 7.71 14.50
N GLY A 297 -17.05 7.15 15.08
CA GLY A 297 -16.64 5.75 14.98
C GLY A 297 -17.17 4.81 16.07
N GLN A 298 -18.27 5.13 16.75
CA GLN A 298 -18.93 4.18 17.68
C GLN A 298 -19.56 2.98 16.94
N HIS A 299 -19.48 2.91 15.60
CA HIS A 299 -20.01 1.82 14.77
C HIS A 299 -18.92 1.20 13.86
N GLY A 300 -18.10 0.30 14.42
CA GLY A 300 -17.76 -0.96 13.73
C GLY A 300 -16.44 -1.15 12.98
N THR A 301 -15.59 -0.14 12.73
CA THR A 301 -14.39 -0.33 11.86
C THR A 301 -13.04 0.02 12.49
N ALA A 302 -12.99 0.53 13.73
CA ALA A 302 -11.76 1.03 14.35
C ALA A 302 -10.78 -0.05 14.89
N GLN A 303 -11.19 -1.31 15.01
CA GLN A 303 -10.36 -2.35 15.68
C GLN A 303 -9.19 -2.88 14.83
N PHE A 304 -9.24 -2.79 13.49
CA PHE A 304 -8.17 -3.31 12.64
C PHE A 304 -6.97 -2.36 12.53
N SER A 305 -7.19 -1.04 12.62
CA SER A 305 -6.09 -0.06 12.61
C SER A 305 -5.35 0.04 13.95
N GLU A 306 -6.02 -0.26 15.08
CA GLU A 306 -5.40 -0.17 16.42
C GLU A 306 -4.25 -1.18 16.58
N LYS A 307 -4.39 -2.41 16.05
CA LYS A 307 -3.32 -3.44 16.16
C LYS A 307 -2.08 -3.16 15.30
N LYS A 308 -2.24 -2.60 14.09
CA LYS A 308 -1.10 -2.16 13.27
C LYS A 308 -0.41 -0.93 13.86
N GLN A 309 -1.14 -0.05 14.54
CA GLN A 309 -0.58 1.16 15.17
C GLN A 309 0.21 0.85 16.46
N GLU A 310 -0.19 -0.15 17.24
CA GLU A 310 0.60 -0.59 18.41
C GLU A 310 1.96 -1.20 18.02
N GLN A 311 2.07 -1.82 16.83
CA GLN A 311 3.34 -2.36 16.33
C GLN A 311 4.29 -1.31 15.73
N ILE A 312 3.79 -0.13 15.32
CA ILE A 312 4.63 0.99 14.86
C ILE A 312 5.15 1.83 16.04
N ALA A 313 4.59 1.62 17.24
CA ALA A 313 4.97 2.31 18.47
C ALA A 313 6.09 1.62 19.27
N TYR A 314 6.64 0.51 18.77
CA TYR A 314 7.84 -0.17 19.27
C TYR A 314 8.92 -0.23 18.20
#